data_AF-A0A7Z7PXZ9-F1
#
_entry.id   AF-A0A7Z7PXZ9-F1
#
_cell.length_a   1.000
_cell.length_b   1.000
_cell.length_c   1.000
_cell.angle_alpha   90.00
_cell.angle_beta   90.00
_cell.angle_gamma   90.00
#
_symmetry.space_group_name_H-M   'P 1'
#
loop_
_entity.id
_entity.type
_entity.pdbx_description
1 polymer ?
#
loop_
_entity_poly.entity_id
_entity_poly.type
_entity_poly.pdbx_seq_one_letter_code
_entity_poly.pdbx_strand_id
1 'polypeptide(L)'
;MKFKSLQISIKRNANKQVLVQYIIYSFQVLINMVYRNTKMNKCILLLILLISNIFFSQNQQFIYEYKYISDSTQKQNIENEIMILSIGKEKSEYFSQSAYAVDSVLSENFKRGINSMPPNKIMTYTRVIKRNDSPNNLEFFENIASRRYNINEEIQIHWELSHETIQILNFKAQKATAKYGGRKWTAWFCQEIPIPNGPYKFGGLPGLIVKIEDDTKSYIWEIKGIKHEKRNFVYPIRSRDTDAIKITYPQYIKAFRNYRSDPSSNIGEIPDHYSGGKFINGAERKRELIKEYKEDFLKDNNIIEIEMLKRH
;
A
#
# COMPACT_ATOMS: atom_id res chain seq x y z
N MET A 1 -28.07 -19.13 50.99
CA MET A 1 -27.17 -18.80 49.86
C MET A 1 -26.93 -17.29 49.65
N LYS A 2 -27.93 -16.40 49.85
CA LYS A 2 -27.80 -14.94 49.57
C LYS A 2 -26.88 -14.11 50.49
N PHE A 3 -26.57 -14.56 51.71
CA PHE A 3 -25.70 -13.81 52.64
C PHE A 3 -24.18 -13.97 52.34
N LYS A 4 -23.73 -15.14 51.87
CA LYS A 4 -22.33 -15.36 51.45
C LYS A 4 -21.97 -14.56 50.20
N SER A 5 -22.90 -14.41 49.25
CA SER A 5 -22.68 -13.61 48.03
C SER A 5 -22.58 -12.11 48.32
N LEU A 6 -23.30 -11.60 49.33
CA LEU A 6 -23.25 -10.19 49.73
C LEU A 6 -21.92 -9.85 50.43
N GLN A 7 -21.43 -10.71 51.33
CA GLN A 7 -20.12 -10.54 51.98
C GLN A 7 -18.95 -10.60 50.99
N ILE A 8 -19.01 -11.48 49.98
CA ILE A 8 -17.97 -11.58 48.93
C ILE A 8 -17.96 -10.34 48.03
N SER A 9 -19.14 -9.78 47.73
CA SER A 9 -19.28 -8.53 46.95
C SER A 9 -18.73 -7.31 47.71
N ILE A 10 -19.02 -7.21 49.02
CA ILE A 10 -18.52 -6.14 49.89
C ILE A 10 -16.99 -6.22 50.06
N LYS A 11 -16.42 -7.42 50.25
CA LYS A 11 -14.96 -7.63 50.31
C LYS A 11 -14.25 -7.28 49.00
N ARG A 12 -14.87 -7.58 47.84
CA ARG A 12 -14.32 -7.20 46.52
C ARG A 12 -14.34 -5.69 46.27
N ASN A 13 -15.37 -4.98 46.75
CA ASN A 13 -15.42 -3.51 46.66
C ASN A 13 -14.44 -2.82 47.62
N ALA A 14 -14.28 -3.33 48.84
CA ALA A 14 -13.27 -2.83 49.78
C ALA A 14 -11.83 -3.01 49.23
N ASN A 15 -11.51 -4.16 48.64
CA ASN A 15 -10.19 -4.39 48.02
C ASN A 15 -9.94 -3.50 46.79
N LYS A 16 -10.97 -3.16 46.01
CA LYS A 16 -10.85 -2.19 44.91
C LYS A 16 -10.61 -0.76 45.41
N GLN A 17 -11.30 -0.34 46.46
CA GLN A 17 -11.08 0.97 47.08
C GLN A 17 -9.68 1.07 47.69
N VAL A 18 -9.20 0.02 48.36
CA VAL A 18 -7.82 -0.03 48.89
C VAL A 18 -6.80 0.03 47.74
N LEU A 19 -7.01 -0.70 46.65
CA LEU A 19 -6.11 -0.65 45.49
C LEU A 19 -6.07 0.75 44.84
N VAL A 20 -7.23 1.40 44.70
CA VAL A 20 -7.32 2.79 44.20
C VAL A 20 -6.62 3.77 45.15
N GLN A 21 -6.78 3.60 46.47
CA GLN A 21 -6.09 4.42 47.47
C GLN A 21 -4.55 4.26 47.39
N TYR A 22 -4.06 3.03 47.21
CA TYR A 22 -2.63 2.74 47.02
C TYR A 22 -2.09 3.32 45.71
N ILE A 23 -2.88 3.29 44.63
CA ILE A 23 -2.52 3.93 43.35
C ILE A 23 -2.46 5.44 43.52
N ILE A 24 -3.46 6.07 44.13
CA ILE A 24 -3.45 7.52 44.39
C ILE A 24 -2.28 7.91 45.28
N TYR A 25 -2.01 7.14 46.34
CA TYR A 25 -0.89 7.41 47.25
C TYR A 25 0.47 7.23 46.58
N SER A 26 0.64 6.18 45.76
CA SER A 26 1.88 5.97 45.00
C SER A 26 2.10 7.07 43.95
N PHE A 27 1.03 7.54 43.28
CA PHE A 27 1.09 8.72 42.41
C PHE A 27 1.44 9.99 43.18
N GLN A 28 0.87 10.21 44.36
CA GLN A 28 1.15 11.38 45.21
C GLN A 28 2.61 11.38 45.69
N VAL A 29 3.14 10.20 46.06
CA VAL A 29 4.54 10.02 46.45
C VAL A 29 5.48 10.26 45.26
N LEU A 30 5.12 9.81 44.06
CA LEU A 30 5.86 10.08 42.82
C LEU A 30 5.87 11.58 42.49
N ILE A 31 4.71 12.24 42.57
CA ILE A 31 4.58 13.69 42.36
C ILE A 31 5.40 14.47 43.39
N ASN A 32 5.40 14.05 44.65
CA ASN A 32 6.18 14.68 45.72
C ASN A 32 7.70 14.43 45.57
N MET A 33 8.12 13.26 45.08
CA MET A 33 9.53 12.99 44.76
C MET A 33 10.02 13.83 43.58
N VAL A 34 9.18 13.99 42.56
CA VAL A 34 9.38 14.90 41.44
C VAL A 34 9.54 16.33 42.00
N TYR A 35 8.53 16.89 42.67
CA TYR A 35 8.53 18.30 43.08
C TYR A 35 9.74 18.75 43.93
N ARG A 36 10.37 17.85 44.68
CA ARG A 36 11.43 18.17 45.65
C ARG A 36 12.82 18.38 45.03
N ASN A 37 13.03 18.07 43.74
CA ASN A 37 14.37 18.13 43.15
C ASN A 37 14.32 18.68 41.70
N THR A 38 14.63 19.97 41.54
CA THR A 38 14.46 20.72 40.27
C THR A 38 15.29 20.15 39.11
N LYS A 39 16.40 19.46 39.41
CA LYS A 39 17.23 18.76 38.42
C LYS A 39 16.63 17.40 38.00
N MET A 40 15.99 16.70 38.94
CA MET A 40 15.34 15.40 38.70
C MET A 40 14.04 15.55 37.89
N ASN A 41 13.34 16.69 38.04
CA ASN A 41 12.14 17.02 37.25
C ASN A 41 12.39 17.19 35.78
N LYS A 42 13.51 17.83 35.42
CA LYS A 42 13.93 17.95 34.02
C LYS A 42 14.24 16.57 33.44
N CYS A 43 14.91 15.69 34.20
CA CYS A 43 15.22 14.33 33.77
C CYS A 43 13.97 13.46 33.61
N ILE A 44 13.00 13.55 34.54
CA ILE A 44 11.74 12.80 34.46
C ILE A 44 10.87 13.30 33.30
N LEU A 45 10.81 14.61 33.07
CA LEU A 45 10.12 15.19 31.90
C LEU A 45 10.78 14.75 30.58
N LEU A 46 12.13 14.74 30.53
CA LEU A 46 12.89 14.23 29.39
C LEU A 46 12.63 12.73 29.17
N LEU A 47 12.56 11.95 30.26
CA LEU A 47 12.27 10.52 30.22
C LEU A 47 10.84 10.24 29.74
N ILE A 48 9.85 11.03 30.18
CA ILE A 48 8.46 10.93 29.72
C ILE A 48 8.35 11.30 28.23
N LEU A 49 9.05 12.35 27.78
CA LEU A 49 9.18 12.71 26.36
C LEU A 49 9.83 11.58 25.55
N LEU A 50 10.91 10.98 26.06
CA LEU A 50 11.59 9.84 25.41
C LEU A 50 10.71 8.58 25.38
N ILE A 51 9.98 8.27 26.46
CA ILE A 51 9.08 7.11 26.56
C ILE A 51 7.87 7.28 25.63
N SER A 52 7.38 8.51 25.41
CA SER A 52 6.26 8.77 24.50
C SER A 52 6.57 8.38 23.05
N ASN A 53 7.85 8.37 22.65
CA ASN A 53 8.28 7.92 21.32
C ASN A 53 8.22 6.39 21.16
N ILE A 54 8.15 5.62 22.27
CA ILE A 54 8.20 4.14 22.24
C ILE A 54 6.81 3.54 21.93
N PHE A 55 5.72 4.31 22.13
CA PHE A 55 4.34 3.80 21.99
C PHE A 55 3.72 3.94 20.59
N PHE A 56 4.43 4.52 19.61
CA PHE A 56 3.87 4.78 18.27
C PHE A 56 3.89 3.60 17.30
N SER A 57 4.37 2.43 17.71
CA SER A 57 4.38 1.25 16.82
C SER A 57 3.06 0.46 16.89
N GLN A 58 1.97 1.04 16.40
CA GLN A 58 0.77 0.28 16.03
C GLN A 58 0.79 0.03 14.52
N ASN A 59 0.55 -1.21 14.09
CA ASN A 59 0.40 -1.48 12.66
C ASN A 59 -0.88 -0.80 12.19
N GLN A 60 -0.78 0.02 11.15
CA GLN A 60 -1.90 0.78 10.62
C GLN A 60 -2.08 0.44 9.14
N GLN A 61 -3.33 0.33 8.71
CA GLN A 61 -3.69 0.18 7.32
C GLN A 61 -4.54 1.37 6.89
N PHE A 62 -4.14 2.00 5.80
CA PHE A 62 -4.85 3.09 5.17
C PHE A 62 -5.50 2.54 3.89
N ILE A 63 -6.82 2.69 3.80
CA ILE A 63 -7.64 2.17 2.70
C ILE A 63 -7.89 3.32 1.74
N TYR A 64 -7.51 3.15 0.48
CA TYR A 64 -7.70 4.13 -0.58
C TYR A 64 -8.69 3.59 -1.61
N GLU A 65 -9.61 4.45 -2.04
CA GLU A 65 -10.28 4.28 -3.32
C GLU A 65 -9.32 4.81 -4.40
N TYR A 66 -8.93 3.92 -5.33
CA TYR A 66 -8.11 4.27 -6.48
C TYR A 66 -8.98 4.28 -7.73
N LYS A 67 -9.06 5.44 -8.38
CA LYS A 67 -9.75 5.62 -9.66
C LYS A 67 -8.73 5.84 -10.76
N TYR A 68 -8.87 5.12 -11.87
CA TYR A 68 -7.99 5.30 -13.01
C TYR A 68 -8.70 5.19 -14.35
N ILE A 69 -8.13 5.84 -15.36
CA ILE A 69 -8.55 5.79 -16.75
C ILE A 69 -7.36 5.27 -17.57
N SER A 70 -7.43 4.03 -18.05
CA SER A 70 -6.35 3.41 -18.83
C SER A 70 -6.30 3.95 -20.28
N ASP A 71 -7.47 4.19 -20.88
CA ASP A 71 -7.64 4.71 -22.23
C ASP A 71 -8.03 6.20 -22.21
N SER A 72 -7.05 7.05 -22.53
CA SER A 72 -7.24 8.51 -22.57
C SER A 72 -8.31 8.98 -23.59
N THR A 73 -8.68 8.14 -24.56
CA THR A 73 -9.73 8.43 -25.55
C THR A 73 -11.14 8.13 -25.01
N GLN A 74 -11.25 7.34 -23.94
CA GLN A 74 -12.52 6.92 -23.33
C GLN A 74 -12.58 7.37 -21.87
N LYS A 75 -12.60 8.68 -21.63
CA LYS A 75 -12.55 9.29 -20.29
C LYS A 75 -13.71 8.91 -19.37
N GLN A 76 -14.82 8.42 -19.93
CA GLN A 76 -15.97 7.92 -19.19
C GLN A 76 -15.74 6.52 -18.59
N ASN A 77 -14.75 5.77 -19.09
CA ASN A 77 -14.42 4.43 -18.62
C ASN A 77 -13.51 4.52 -17.39
N ILE A 78 -14.10 4.91 -16.26
CA ILE A 78 -13.40 5.01 -14.99
C ILE A 78 -13.40 3.63 -14.34
N GLU A 79 -12.21 3.08 -14.14
CA GLU A 79 -11.99 1.87 -13.35
C GLU A 79 -11.73 2.25 -11.90
N ASN A 80 -12.16 1.40 -10.95
CA ASN A 80 -11.96 1.63 -9.53
C ASN A 80 -11.43 0.36 -8.86
N GLU A 81 -10.49 0.53 -7.94
CA GLU A 81 -9.92 -0.55 -7.11
C GLU A 81 -9.72 -0.05 -5.67
N ILE A 82 -9.89 -0.95 -4.69
CA ILE A 82 -9.53 -0.63 -3.31
C ILE A 82 -8.07 -1.03 -3.08
N MET A 83 -7.28 -0.04 -2.68
CA MET A 83 -5.85 -0.20 -2.44
C MET A 83 -5.57 -0.04 -0.95
N ILE A 84 -4.68 -0.87 -0.42
CA ILE A 84 -4.29 -0.87 0.98
C ILE A 84 -2.85 -0.41 1.07
N LEU A 85 -2.58 0.61 1.90
CA LEU A 85 -1.25 0.94 2.38
C LEU A 85 -1.11 0.45 3.82
N SER A 86 -0.35 -0.61 4.02
CA SER A 86 -0.04 -1.16 5.33
C SER A 86 1.29 -0.61 5.83
N ILE A 87 1.28 0.03 7.00
CA ILE A 87 2.45 0.54 7.69
C ILE A 87 2.86 -0.46 8.77
N GLY A 88 4.03 -1.06 8.60
CA GLY A 88 4.67 -1.93 9.58
C GLY A 88 5.89 -1.27 10.22
N LYS A 89 6.54 -2.01 11.12
CA LYS A 89 7.72 -1.53 11.88
C LYS A 89 8.93 -1.20 11.01
N GLU A 90 9.18 -2.02 9.99
CA GLU A 90 10.40 -1.94 9.16
C GLU A 90 10.13 -1.36 7.77
N LYS A 91 8.88 -1.45 7.32
CA LYS A 91 8.48 -1.10 5.95
C LYS A 91 7.00 -0.75 5.85
N SER A 92 6.67 -0.04 4.79
CA SER A 92 5.31 0.09 4.29
C SER A 92 5.09 -0.76 3.05
N GLU A 93 3.90 -1.32 2.90
CA GLU A 93 3.50 -2.07 1.71
C GLU A 93 2.18 -1.55 1.14
N TYR A 94 2.17 -1.24 -0.14
CA TYR A 94 1.00 -0.81 -0.90
C TYR A 94 0.58 -1.89 -1.90
N PHE A 95 -0.69 -2.29 -1.91
CA PHE A 95 -1.19 -3.38 -2.76
C PHE A 95 -2.71 -3.32 -2.95
N SER A 96 -3.23 -4.00 -3.98
CA SER A 96 -4.67 -4.18 -4.20
C SER A 96 -5.29 -5.12 -3.16
N GLN A 97 -6.43 -4.72 -2.59
CA GLN A 97 -7.20 -5.56 -1.68
C GLN A 97 -7.70 -6.83 -2.39
N SER A 98 -8.17 -6.71 -3.63
CA SER A 98 -8.69 -7.86 -4.37
C SER A 98 -7.57 -8.84 -4.72
N ALA A 99 -6.41 -8.34 -5.18
CA ALA A 99 -5.24 -9.18 -5.48
C ALA A 99 -4.74 -9.92 -4.23
N TYR A 100 -4.68 -9.22 -3.09
CA TYR A 100 -4.34 -9.82 -1.80
C TYR A 100 -5.32 -10.93 -1.39
N ALA A 101 -6.62 -10.71 -1.57
CA ALA A 101 -7.63 -11.72 -1.23
C ALA A 101 -7.46 -12.99 -2.06
N VAL A 102 -7.20 -12.84 -3.37
CA VAL A 102 -6.91 -13.97 -4.27
C VAL A 102 -5.63 -14.68 -3.85
N ASP A 103 -4.54 -13.96 -3.62
CA ASP A 103 -3.26 -14.55 -3.23
C ASP A 103 -3.33 -15.27 -1.88
N SER A 104 -4.10 -14.73 -0.93
CA SER A 104 -4.35 -15.35 0.37
C SER A 104 -5.04 -16.71 0.22
N VAL A 105 -6.14 -16.78 -0.53
CA VAL A 105 -6.86 -18.03 -0.79
C VAL A 105 -5.98 -19.04 -1.53
N LEU A 106 -5.27 -18.60 -2.57
CA LEU A 106 -4.42 -19.48 -3.37
C LEU A 106 -3.20 -19.99 -2.59
N SER A 107 -2.60 -19.18 -1.72
CA SER A 107 -1.50 -19.60 -0.83
C SER A 107 -1.98 -20.64 0.19
N GLU A 108 -3.17 -20.45 0.77
CA GLU A 108 -3.74 -21.41 1.71
C GLU A 108 -4.11 -22.74 1.02
N ASN A 109 -4.71 -22.69 -0.17
CA ASN A 109 -5.00 -23.88 -0.95
C ASN A 109 -3.72 -24.64 -1.32
N PHE A 110 -2.67 -23.93 -1.76
CA PHE A 110 -1.39 -24.53 -2.07
C PHE A 110 -0.76 -25.25 -0.86
N LYS A 111 -0.82 -24.65 0.33
CA LYS A 111 -0.37 -25.30 1.59
C LYS A 111 -1.14 -26.58 1.92
N ARG A 112 -2.39 -26.69 1.46
CA ARG A 112 -3.24 -27.88 1.60
C ARG A 112 -3.08 -28.87 0.45
N GLY A 113 -2.15 -28.63 -0.48
CA GLY A 113 -1.96 -29.46 -1.68
C GLY A 113 -3.05 -29.29 -2.74
N ILE A 114 -3.87 -28.24 -2.63
CA ILE A 114 -4.96 -27.95 -3.57
C ILE A 114 -4.44 -26.97 -4.62
N ASN A 115 -4.40 -27.41 -5.88
CA ASN A 115 -4.09 -26.55 -7.02
C ASN A 115 -5.34 -25.80 -7.45
N SER A 116 -5.40 -24.50 -7.13
CA SER A 116 -6.48 -23.60 -7.56
C SER A 116 -5.96 -22.58 -8.56
N MET A 117 -6.77 -22.28 -9.56
CA MET A 117 -6.47 -21.22 -10.53
C MET A 117 -6.99 -19.87 -10.00
N PRO A 118 -6.28 -18.75 -10.22
CA PRO A 118 -6.86 -17.43 -9.99
C PRO A 118 -8.12 -17.22 -10.84
N PRO A 119 -9.03 -16.33 -10.40
CA PRO A 119 -10.19 -15.96 -11.21
C PRO A 119 -9.74 -15.33 -12.54
N ASN A 120 -10.53 -15.53 -13.60
CA ASN A 120 -10.31 -14.89 -14.89
C ASN A 120 -10.80 -13.43 -14.85
N LYS A 121 -10.15 -12.61 -14.01
CA LYS A 121 -10.41 -11.19 -13.84
C LYS A 121 -9.10 -10.44 -13.99
N ILE A 122 -9.10 -9.36 -14.75
CA ILE A 122 -7.95 -8.44 -14.82
C ILE A 122 -7.87 -7.73 -13.47
N MET A 123 -6.70 -7.79 -12.83
CA MET A 123 -6.48 -7.25 -11.50
C MET A 123 -5.13 -6.52 -11.47
N THR A 124 -5.07 -5.44 -10.70
CA THR A 124 -3.81 -4.75 -10.44
C THR A 124 -3.02 -5.56 -9.42
N TYR A 125 -1.96 -6.23 -9.88
CA TYR A 125 -1.01 -6.96 -9.02
C TYR A 125 0.17 -6.09 -8.58
N THR A 126 0.13 -4.78 -8.83
CA THR A 126 1.16 -3.85 -8.35
C THR A 126 1.27 -3.94 -6.83
N ARG A 127 2.46 -4.29 -6.36
CA ARG A 127 2.83 -4.24 -4.95
C ARG A 127 4.07 -3.37 -4.81
N VAL A 128 4.00 -2.34 -3.98
CA VAL A 128 5.12 -1.42 -3.72
C VAL A 128 5.53 -1.56 -2.27
N ILE A 129 6.82 -1.71 -2.02
CA ILE A 129 7.44 -1.87 -0.71
C ILE A 129 8.45 -0.74 -0.52
N LYS A 130 8.31 0.03 0.55
CA LYS A 130 9.26 1.07 0.95
C LYS A 130 9.79 0.71 2.32
N ARG A 131 11.12 0.64 2.48
CA ARG A 131 11.72 0.37 3.79
C ARG A 131 11.94 1.67 4.56
N ASN A 132 11.77 1.61 5.87
CA ASN A 132 11.92 2.78 6.74
C ASN A 132 13.40 3.25 6.82
N ASP A 133 14.35 2.33 6.63
CA ASP A 133 15.80 2.60 6.62
C ASP A 133 16.30 3.17 5.27
N SER A 134 15.47 3.16 4.23
CA SER A 134 15.84 3.59 2.88
C SER A 134 14.62 4.15 2.16
N PRO A 135 14.03 5.27 2.61
CA PRO A 135 12.73 5.75 2.12
C PRO A 135 12.73 6.15 0.63
N ASN A 136 13.90 6.49 0.07
CA ASN A 136 14.06 6.81 -1.35
C ASN A 136 14.27 5.56 -2.22
N ASN A 137 14.59 4.40 -1.64
CA ASN A 137 14.72 3.15 -2.38
C ASN A 137 13.46 2.31 -2.15
N LEU A 138 12.74 2.05 -3.24
CA LEU A 138 11.58 1.17 -3.19
C LEU A 138 11.79 -0.08 -4.05
N GLU A 139 11.07 -1.11 -3.64
CA GLU A 139 10.96 -2.37 -4.36
C GLU A 139 9.51 -2.49 -4.82
N PHE A 140 9.28 -2.81 -6.09
CA PHE A 140 7.93 -3.04 -6.56
C PHE A 140 7.85 -4.23 -7.51
N PHE A 141 6.67 -4.85 -7.52
CA PHE A 141 6.42 -6.05 -8.29
C PHE A 141 5.42 -5.78 -9.40
N GLU A 142 5.83 -6.05 -10.64
CA GLU A 142 5.01 -5.89 -11.84
C GLU A 142 5.03 -7.12 -12.74
N ASN A 143 4.01 -7.24 -13.57
CA ASN A 143 3.95 -8.27 -14.60
C ASN A 143 4.30 -7.67 -15.96
N ILE A 144 5.12 -8.39 -16.73
CA ILE A 144 5.22 -8.18 -18.17
C ILE A 144 4.93 -9.53 -18.81
N ALA A 145 3.82 -9.60 -19.56
CA ALA A 145 3.23 -10.85 -20.01
C ALA A 145 3.04 -11.85 -18.84
N SER A 146 3.51 -13.08 -18.98
CA SER A 146 3.44 -14.13 -17.96
C SER A 146 4.52 -14.05 -16.88
N ARG A 147 5.50 -13.14 -17.02
CA ARG A 147 6.65 -13.06 -16.12
C ARG A 147 6.42 -12.02 -15.01
N ARG A 148 6.78 -12.39 -13.78
CA ARG A 148 6.81 -11.49 -12.63
C ARG A 148 8.20 -10.87 -12.50
N TYR A 149 8.25 -9.56 -12.29
CA TYR A 149 9.48 -8.83 -12.06
C TYR A 149 9.46 -8.24 -10.65
N ASN A 150 10.64 -8.23 -10.04
CA ASN A 150 10.93 -7.53 -8.80
C ASN A 150 11.90 -6.39 -9.16
N ILE A 151 11.42 -5.16 -9.04
CA ILE A 151 12.10 -3.98 -9.56
C ILE A 151 12.54 -3.09 -8.41
N ASN A 152 13.84 -2.79 -8.37
CA ASN A 152 14.38 -1.78 -7.49
C ASN A 152 14.45 -0.43 -8.21
N GLU A 153 13.95 0.61 -7.55
CA GLU A 153 13.92 1.98 -8.05
C GLU A 153 14.30 2.95 -6.93
N GLU A 154 15.25 3.82 -7.21
CA GLU A 154 15.53 4.99 -6.38
C GLU A 154 14.67 6.14 -6.88
N ILE A 155 13.82 6.68 -6.01
CA ILE A 155 12.86 7.74 -6.33
C ILE A 155 13.02 8.88 -5.35
N GLN A 156 13.13 10.08 -5.92
CA GLN A 156 13.04 11.33 -5.17
C GLN A 156 11.99 12.22 -5.83
N ILE A 157 10.90 12.49 -5.09
CA ILE A 157 9.84 13.39 -5.53
C ILE A 157 10.06 14.75 -4.87
N HIS A 158 10.29 15.77 -5.69
CA HIS A 158 10.45 17.15 -5.21
C HIS A 158 9.08 17.81 -5.08
N TRP A 159 8.64 17.99 -3.83
CA TRP A 159 7.35 18.60 -3.50
C TRP A 159 7.47 20.12 -3.31
N GLU A 160 6.55 20.85 -3.94
CA GLU A 160 6.29 22.27 -3.69
C GLU A 160 5.07 22.39 -2.76
N LEU A 161 5.29 22.88 -1.54
CA LEU A 161 4.24 23.04 -0.53
C LEU A 161 3.46 24.33 -0.76
N SER A 162 2.14 24.26 -0.56
CA SER A 162 1.25 25.43 -0.55
C SER A 162 0.60 25.60 0.83
N HIS A 163 0.14 26.82 1.14
CA HIS A 163 -0.63 27.11 2.36
C HIS A 163 -2.11 26.71 2.24
N GLU A 164 -2.56 26.29 1.05
CA GLU A 164 -3.92 25.78 0.86
C GLU A 164 -4.17 24.53 1.70
N THR A 165 -5.33 24.48 2.34
CA THR A 165 -5.76 23.32 3.14
C THR A 165 -7.20 22.96 2.84
N ILE A 166 -7.52 21.67 2.88
CA ILE A 166 -8.88 21.13 2.79
C ILE A 166 -9.15 20.16 3.93
N GLN A 167 -10.42 19.87 4.14
CA GLN A 167 -10.86 18.81 5.04
C GLN A 167 -11.06 17.51 4.25
N ILE A 168 -10.36 16.43 4.63
CA ILE A 168 -10.61 15.09 4.09
C ILE A 168 -10.86 14.17 5.27
N LEU A 169 -12.02 13.49 5.28
CA LEU A 169 -12.56 12.84 6.48
C LEU A 169 -12.60 13.85 7.64
N ASN A 170 -11.97 13.52 8.77
CA ASN A 170 -11.87 14.38 9.95
C ASN A 170 -10.50 15.07 10.08
N PHE A 171 -9.66 15.05 9.05
CA PHE A 171 -8.31 15.60 9.09
C PHE A 171 -8.15 16.86 8.24
N LYS A 172 -7.34 17.80 8.73
CA LYS A 172 -6.91 18.96 7.95
C LYS A 172 -5.71 18.56 7.08
N ALA A 173 -5.90 18.61 5.76
CA ALA A 173 -4.87 18.24 4.79
C ALA A 173 -4.30 19.47 4.07
N GLN A 174 -2.97 19.56 3.98
CA GLN A 174 -2.24 20.61 3.29
C GLN A 174 -1.90 20.19 1.85
N LYS A 175 -1.94 21.14 0.92
CA LYS A 175 -1.61 20.92 -0.49
C LYS A 175 -0.10 20.86 -0.72
N ALA A 176 0.33 19.94 -1.57
CA ALA A 176 1.64 19.89 -2.19
C ALA A 176 1.51 19.55 -3.67
N THR A 177 2.45 20.00 -4.50
CA THR A 177 2.49 19.65 -5.92
C THR A 177 3.87 19.13 -6.32
N ALA A 178 3.93 18.26 -7.32
CA ALA A 178 5.19 17.71 -7.84
C ALA A 178 5.05 17.29 -9.30
N LYS A 179 6.17 17.04 -9.96
CA LYS A 179 6.23 16.37 -11.25
C LYS A 179 6.85 14.98 -11.08
N TYR A 180 6.18 13.96 -11.61
CA TYR A 180 6.67 12.58 -11.56
C TYR A 180 6.07 11.78 -12.72
N GLY A 181 6.88 10.91 -13.34
CA GLY A 181 6.45 10.02 -14.42
C GLY A 181 5.92 10.75 -15.66
N GLY A 182 6.38 11.97 -15.91
CA GLY A 182 5.86 12.83 -16.98
C GLY A 182 4.51 13.51 -16.69
N ARG A 183 3.99 13.44 -15.45
CA ARG A 183 2.73 14.05 -15.01
C ARG A 183 2.94 15.12 -13.94
N LYS A 184 1.95 16.01 -13.80
CA LYS A 184 1.84 16.92 -12.66
C LYS A 184 0.86 16.34 -11.65
N TRP A 185 1.26 16.35 -10.38
CA TRP A 185 0.51 15.77 -9.27
C TRP A 185 0.12 16.85 -8.27
N THR A 186 -1.10 16.77 -7.77
CA THR A 186 -1.55 17.50 -6.57
C THR A 186 -1.83 16.50 -5.46
N ALA A 187 -1.07 16.59 -4.38
CA ALA A 187 -1.24 15.79 -3.18
C ALA A 187 -1.82 16.64 -2.04
N TRP A 188 -2.66 16.03 -1.23
CA TRP A 188 -3.16 16.55 0.02
C TRP A 188 -2.66 15.64 1.14
N PHE A 189 -1.85 16.17 2.05
CA PHE A 189 -1.22 15.40 3.12
C PHE A 189 -1.61 15.90 4.50
N CYS A 190 -1.71 15.00 5.48
CA CYS A 190 -2.14 15.29 6.84
C CYS A 190 -0.96 15.22 7.82
N GLN A 191 -0.60 16.34 8.45
CA GLN A 191 0.47 16.41 9.46
C GLN A 191 0.07 15.74 10.78
N GLU A 192 -1.23 15.65 11.08
CA GLU A 192 -1.76 14.96 12.28
C GLU A 192 -1.50 13.45 12.23
N ILE A 193 -1.23 12.89 11.04
CA ILE A 193 -0.76 11.52 10.83
C ILE A 193 0.70 11.63 10.37
N PRO A 194 1.69 11.67 11.28
CA PRO A 194 3.09 11.98 10.98
C PRO A 194 3.84 10.79 10.36
N ILE A 195 3.25 10.21 9.30
CA ILE A 195 3.78 9.08 8.54
C ILE A 195 4.11 9.62 7.15
N PRO A 196 5.39 9.83 6.79
CA PRO A 196 5.79 10.44 5.52
C PRO A 196 5.66 9.48 4.32
N ASN A 197 4.46 8.96 4.10
CA ASN A 197 4.14 7.91 3.13
C ASN A 197 2.87 8.25 2.35
N GLY A 198 2.49 7.37 1.43
CA GLY A 198 1.36 7.58 0.54
C GLY A 198 1.09 6.38 -0.37
N PRO A 199 -0.01 6.42 -1.12
CA PRO A 199 -0.36 5.37 -2.06
C PRO A 199 0.68 5.26 -3.18
N TYR A 200 0.79 4.07 -3.78
CA TYR A 200 1.74 3.80 -4.86
C TYR A 200 3.18 4.15 -4.44
N LYS A 201 3.92 4.82 -5.32
CA LYS A 201 5.30 5.27 -5.11
C LYS A 201 5.39 6.62 -4.37
N PHE A 202 4.27 7.32 -4.16
CA PHE A 202 4.25 8.65 -3.55
C PHE A 202 4.55 8.62 -2.05
N GLY A 203 5.28 9.63 -1.56
CA GLY A 203 5.68 9.77 -0.17
C GLY A 203 6.61 10.96 0.02
N GLY A 204 7.22 11.08 1.19
CA GLY A 204 8.23 12.12 1.47
C GLY A 204 7.69 13.50 1.88
N LEU A 205 6.37 13.64 2.04
CA LEU A 205 5.75 14.81 2.67
C LEU A 205 5.77 14.69 4.20
N PRO A 206 5.70 15.80 4.97
CA PRO A 206 5.72 15.76 6.44
C PRO A 206 4.35 15.33 7.00
N GLY A 207 3.86 14.16 6.58
CA GLY A 207 2.56 13.61 6.92
C GLY A 207 2.06 12.63 5.85
N LEU A 208 0.99 11.91 6.17
CA LEU A 208 0.42 10.92 5.25
C LEU A 208 -0.30 11.60 4.10
N ILE A 209 -0.03 11.20 2.86
CA ILE A 209 -0.81 11.60 1.69
C ILE A 209 -2.20 10.96 1.78
N VAL A 210 -3.22 11.76 2.08
CA VAL A 210 -4.62 11.32 2.22
C VAL A 210 -5.40 11.40 0.91
N LYS A 211 -4.95 12.25 -0.02
CA LYS A 211 -5.47 12.28 -1.39
C LYS A 211 -4.35 12.67 -2.35
N ILE A 212 -4.31 12.10 -3.54
CA ILE A 212 -3.42 12.55 -4.61
C ILE A 212 -4.09 12.32 -5.97
N GLU A 213 -3.98 13.30 -6.85
CA GLU A 213 -4.54 13.25 -8.20
C GLU A 213 -3.61 13.88 -9.23
N ASP A 214 -3.64 13.38 -10.46
CA ASP A 214 -2.98 14.06 -11.58
C ASP A 214 -3.82 15.22 -12.12
N ASP A 215 -3.20 16.13 -12.86
CA ASP A 215 -3.86 17.31 -13.43
C ASP A 215 -5.03 16.97 -14.36
N THR A 216 -4.96 15.82 -15.04
CA THR A 216 -6.04 15.33 -15.90
C THR A 216 -7.18 14.66 -15.14
N LYS A 217 -7.03 14.41 -13.83
CA LYS A 217 -7.95 13.60 -13.01
C LYS A 217 -8.16 12.18 -13.56
N SER A 218 -7.20 11.70 -14.33
CA SER A 218 -7.16 10.33 -14.82
C SER A 218 -6.73 9.36 -13.74
N TYR A 219 -5.98 9.82 -12.74
CA TYR A 219 -5.50 9.01 -11.62
C TYR A 219 -5.82 9.72 -10.32
N ILE A 220 -6.62 9.08 -9.46
CA ILE A 220 -7.01 9.64 -8.17
C ILE A 220 -6.89 8.55 -7.10
N TRP A 221 -6.14 8.83 -6.05
CA TRP A 221 -6.21 8.08 -4.80
C TRP A 221 -6.82 8.95 -3.74
N GLU A 222 -7.85 8.45 -3.06
CA GLU A 222 -8.48 9.14 -1.94
C GLU A 222 -8.69 8.17 -0.78
N ILE A 223 -8.23 8.56 0.41
CA ILE A 223 -8.38 7.75 1.62
C ILE A 223 -9.87 7.61 1.98
N LYS A 224 -10.28 6.38 2.30
CA LYS A 224 -11.64 6.04 2.74
C LYS A 224 -11.70 5.49 4.15
N GLY A 225 -10.58 5.04 4.71
CA GLY A 225 -10.55 4.51 6.06
C GLY A 225 -9.16 4.27 6.63
N ILE A 226 -9.12 4.21 7.96
CA ILE A 226 -7.93 3.88 8.74
C ILE A 226 -8.29 2.69 9.62
N LYS A 227 -7.51 1.62 9.54
CA LYS A 227 -7.66 0.42 10.35
C LYS A 227 -6.43 0.24 11.23
N HIS A 228 -6.68 -0.02 12.50
CA HIS A 228 -5.64 -0.35 13.48
C HIS A 228 -5.53 -1.86 13.62
N GLU A 229 -4.32 -2.39 13.42
CA GLU A 229 -4.05 -3.82 13.46
C GLU A 229 -3.21 -4.19 14.68
N LYS A 230 -3.62 -5.26 15.37
CA LYS A 230 -2.90 -5.77 16.54
C LYS A 230 -1.63 -6.53 16.15
N ARG A 231 -1.56 -7.04 14.92
CA ARG A 231 -0.48 -7.88 14.41
C ARG A 231 0.20 -7.21 13.23
N ASN A 232 1.46 -7.55 13.02
CA ASN A 232 2.19 -7.12 11.83
C ASN A 232 1.51 -7.70 10.60
N PHE A 233 1.28 -6.85 9.61
CA PHE A 233 0.81 -7.30 8.31
C PHE A 233 1.88 -8.16 7.64
N VAL A 234 1.46 -9.30 7.08
CA VAL A 234 2.31 -10.18 6.29
C VAL A 234 1.54 -10.48 5.00
N TYR A 235 2.08 -10.02 3.87
CA TYR A 235 1.56 -10.41 2.57
C TYR A 235 1.89 -11.90 2.32
N PRO A 236 0.96 -12.73 1.82
CA PRO A 236 1.21 -14.14 1.55
C PRO A 236 2.32 -14.30 0.51
N ILE A 237 3.38 -15.03 0.87
CA ILE A 237 4.47 -15.34 -0.07
C ILE A 237 3.95 -16.35 -1.10
N ARG A 238 4.08 -16.00 -2.38
CA ARG A 238 3.77 -16.90 -3.51
C ARG A 238 5.03 -17.28 -4.27
N SER A 239 5.02 -18.44 -4.92
CA SER A 239 6.11 -18.87 -5.80
C SER A 239 6.45 -17.83 -6.86
N ARG A 240 5.44 -17.19 -7.47
CA ARG A 240 5.64 -16.11 -8.44
C ARG A 240 6.42 -14.90 -7.90
N ASP A 241 6.40 -14.67 -6.58
CA ASP A 241 7.14 -13.56 -5.96
C ASP A 241 8.56 -13.99 -5.58
N THR A 242 8.76 -15.25 -5.17
CA THR A 242 10.11 -15.80 -4.91
C THR A 242 10.90 -15.99 -6.19
N ASP A 243 10.21 -16.36 -7.27
CA ASP A 243 10.79 -16.64 -8.59
C ASP A 243 10.79 -15.39 -9.49
N ALA A 244 10.41 -14.23 -8.93
CA ALA A 244 10.36 -12.97 -9.65
C ALA A 244 11.76 -12.57 -10.16
N ILE A 245 11.83 -12.15 -11.42
CA ILE A 245 13.08 -11.72 -12.05
C ILE A 245 13.48 -10.37 -11.45
N LYS A 246 14.60 -10.38 -10.71
CA LYS A 246 15.14 -9.17 -10.08
C LYS A 246 15.84 -8.30 -11.10
N ILE A 247 15.38 -7.05 -11.25
CA ILE A 247 15.94 -6.08 -12.19
C ILE A 247 15.94 -4.66 -11.60
N THR A 248 16.68 -3.76 -12.24
CA THR A 248 16.63 -2.32 -11.97
C THR A 248 15.51 -1.65 -12.78
N TYR A 249 15.08 -0.46 -12.36
CA TYR A 249 14.06 0.30 -13.10
C TYR A 249 14.43 0.58 -14.58
N PRO A 250 15.67 0.96 -14.95
CA PRO A 250 16.05 1.10 -16.36
C PRO A 250 15.93 -0.20 -17.18
N GLN A 251 16.29 -1.34 -16.58
CA GLN A 251 16.10 -2.65 -17.21
C GLN A 251 14.61 -2.98 -17.38
N TYR A 252 13.78 -2.59 -16.41
CA TYR A 252 12.33 -2.76 -16.49
C TYR A 252 11.73 -1.94 -17.62
N ILE A 253 12.12 -0.66 -17.77
CA ILE A 253 11.69 0.18 -18.91
C ILE A 253 12.05 -0.50 -20.23
N LYS A 254 13.27 -1.04 -20.36
CA LYS A 254 13.68 -1.76 -21.58
C LYS A 254 12.80 -2.99 -21.82
N ALA A 255 12.56 -3.81 -20.81
CA ALA A 255 11.72 -5.00 -20.93
C ALA A 255 10.26 -4.64 -21.29
N PHE A 256 9.71 -3.60 -20.66
CA PHE A 256 8.37 -3.08 -20.90
C PHE A 256 8.22 -2.59 -22.34
N ARG A 257 9.17 -1.76 -22.82
CA ARG A 257 9.15 -1.23 -24.18
C ARG A 257 9.28 -2.35 -25.22
N ASN A 258 10.19 -3.31 -25.00
CA ASN A 258 10.35 -4.45 -25.89
C ASN A 258 9.06 -5.28 -26.01
N TYR A 259 8.38 -5.54 -24.90
CA TYR A 259 7.11 -6.26 -24.90
C TYR A 259 6.01 -5.51 -25.66
N ARG A 260 5.91 -4.18 -25.49
CA ARG A 260 4.92 -3.38 -26.21
C ARG A 260 5.22 -3.25 -27.70
N SER A 261 6.50 -3.21 -28.09
CA SER A 261 6.89 -3.16 -29.50
C SER A 261 6.64 -4.49 -30.20
N ASP A 262 6.95 -5.59 -29.50
CA ASP A 262 6.82 -6.94 -30.02
C ASP A 262 6.36 -7.92 -28.92
N PRO A 263 5.04 -8.12 -28.77
CA PRO A 263 4.52 -9.07 -27.79
C PRO A 263 4.77 -10.53 -28.21
N SER A 264 5.16 -10.79 -29.46
CA SER A 264 5.28 -12.16 -29.99
C SER A 264 6.31 -12.99 -29.25
N SER A 265 7.39 -12.38 -28.79
CA SER A 265 8.46 -13.06 -28.05
C SER A 265 8.01 -13.62 -26.69
N ASN A 266 6.88 -13.16 -26.17
CA ASN A 266 6.29 -13.61 -24.92
C ASN A 266 5.13 -14.60 -25.12
N ILE A 267 4.77 -14.89 -26.38
CA ILE A 267 3.73 -15.83 -26.75
C ILE A 267 4.41 -17.09 -27.27
N GLY A 268 4.31 -18.17 -26.49
CA GLY A 268 4.80 -19.48 -26.90
C GLY A 268 4.10 -20.02 -28.14
N GLU A 269 4.56 -21.16 -28.64
CA GLU A 269 3.82 -21.88 -29.67
C GLU A 269 2.46 -22.35 -29.15
N ILE A 270 1.44 -22.20 -29.97
CA ILE A 270 0.10 -22.67 -29.68
C ILE A 270 -0.13 -23.89 -30.58
N PRO A 271 -0.35 -25.09 -30.02
CA PRO A 271 -0.64 -26.27 -30.83
C PRO A 271 -2.06 -26.18 -31.41
N ASP A 272 -2.25 -26.82 -32.56
CA ASP A 272 -3.57 -27.07 -33.12
C ASP A 272 -4.42 -27.86 -32.13
N HIS A 273 -5.66 -27.42 -31.90
CA HIS A 273 -6.55 -28.06 -30.94
C HIS A 273 -8.03 -27.83 -31.30
N TYR A 274 -8.91 -28.61 -30.68
CA TYR A 274 -10.35 -28.39 -30.76
C TYR A 274 -10.84 -27.69 -29.49
N SER A 275 -11.66 -26.64 -29.65
CA SER A 275 -12.32 -25.95 -28.53
C SER A 275 -13.78 -25.71 -28.89
N GLY A 276 -14.70 -26.16 -28.02
CA GLY A 276 -16.15 -26.04 -28.28
C GLY A 276 -16.62 -26.71 -29.58
N GLY A 277 -15.96 -27.79 -30.02
CA GLY A 277 -16.27 -28.49 -31.27
C GLY A 277 -15.72 -27.83 -32.54
N LYS A 278 -15.02 -26.70 -32.44
CA LYS A 278 -14.37 -26.01 -33.56
C LYS A 278 -12.86 -26.31 -33.58
N PHE A 279 -12.33 -26.65 -34.76
CA PHE A 279 -10.88 -26.74 -34.96
C PHE A 279 -10.25 -25.34 -34.91
N ILE A 280 -9.18 -25.19 -34.14
CA ILE A 280 -8.40 -23.97 -34.01
C ILE A 280 -6.98 -24.25 -34.52
N ASN A 281 -6.59 -23.55 -35.59
CA ASN A 281 -5.21 -23.53 -36.04
C ASN A 281 -4.37 -22.68 -35.08
N GLY A 282 -3.32 -23.27 -34.52
CA GLY A 282 -2.49 -22.65 -33.51
C GLY A 282 -1.70 -21.44 -34.01
N ALA A 283 -1.18 -21.51 -35.25
CA ALA A 283 -0.45 -20.39 -35.86
C ALA A 283 -1.37 -19.20 -36.19
N GLU A 284 -2.60 -19.46 -36.62
CA GLU A 284 -3.64 -18.43 -36.78
C GLU A 284 -4.02 -17.83 -35.42
N ARG A 285 -4.30 -18.66 -34.41
CA ARG A 285 -4.63 -18.17 -33.07
C ARG A 285 -3.51 -17.32 -32.45
N LYS A 286 -2.24 -17.71 -32.67
CA LYS A 286 -1.08 -16.93 -32.23
C LYS A 286 -1.05 -15.55 -32.90
N ARG A 287 -1.33 -15.47 -34.20
CA ARG A 287 -1.42 -14.19 -34.93
C ARG A 287 -2.57 -13.32 -34.43
N GLU A 288 -3.73 -13.90 -34.17
CA GLU A 288 -4.87 -13.20 -33.57
C GLU A 288 -4.53 -12.63 -32.19
N LEU A 289 -3.94 -13.44 -31.30
CA LEU A 289 -3.51 -12.99 -29.97
C LEU A 289 -2.50 -11.84 -30.03
N ILE A 290 -1.52 -11.90 -30.94
CA ILE A 290 -0.58 -10.78 -31.15
C ILE A 290 -1.33 -9.51 -31.56
N LYS A 291 -2.37 -9.62 -32.39
CA LYS A 291 -3.20 -8.50 -32.80
C LYS A 291 -4.02 -7.95 -31.62
N GLU A 292 -4.67 -8.84 -30.85
CA GLU A 292 -5.42 -8.50 -29.62
C GLU A 292 -4.53 -7.72 -28.65
N TYR A 293 -3.32 -8.20 -28.35
CA TYR A 293 -2.37 -7.49 -27.48
C TYR A 293 -1.98 -6.11 -28.01
N LYS A 294 -1.74 -5.98 -29.32
CA LYS A 294 -1.42 -4.68 -29.93
C LYS A 294 -2.59 -3.71 -29.80
N GLU A 295 -3.82 -4.17 -29.98
CA GLU A 295 -5.03 -3.36 -29.78
C GLU A 295 -5.20 -2.94 -28.31
N ASP A 296 -4.93 -3.84 -27.37
CA ASP A 296 -4.97 -3.53 -25.93
C ASP A 296 -3.89 -2.52 -25.54
N PHE A 297 -2.69 -2.59 -26.13
CA PHE A 297 -1.65 -1.58 -25.92
C PHE A 297 -2.03 -0.19 -26.46
N LEU A 298 -2.93 -0.11 -27.45
CA LEU A 298 -3.44 1.18 -27.91
C LEU A 298 -4.45 1.78 -26.92
N LYS A 299 -5.18 0.92 -26.19
CA LYS A 299 -6.10 1.33 -25.12
C LYS A 299 -5.37 1.62 -23.82
N ASP A 300 -4.27 0.93 -23.52
CA ASP A 300 -3.41 1.20 -22.35
C ASP A 300 -2.41 2.34 -22.64
N ASN A 301 -2.93 3.51 -23.01
CA ASN A 301 -2.14 4.65 -23.48
C ASN A 301 -1.95 5.75 -22.43
N ASN A 302 -2.51 5.58 -21.24
CA ASN A 302 -2.52 6.59 -20.19
C ASN A 302 -1.73 6.19 -18.93
N ILE A 303 -0.77 5.27 -18.97
CA ILE A 303 -0.04 4.81 -17.77
C ILE A 303 0.54 5.96 -16.91
N ILE A 304 0.76 5.70 -15.60
CA ILE A 304 1.28 6.68 -14.63
C ILE A 304 2.60 7.28 -15.12
N GLU A 305 3.62 6.45 -15.38
CA GLU A 305 4.90 6.85 -15.97
C GLU A 305 4.81 6.96 -17.50
N ILE A 306 4.06 7.96 -17.98
CA ILE A 306 3.74 8.14 -19.40
C ILE A 306 4.99 8.30 -20.29
N GLU A 307 6.11 8.74 -19.71
CA GLU A 307 7.40 8.82 -20.40
C GLU A 307 7.94 7.46 -20.84
N MET A 308 7.53 6.37 -20.19
CA MET A 308 7.89 5.01 -20.63
C MET A 308 7.35 4.69 -22.03
N LEU A 309 6.26 5.33 -22.45
CA LEU A 309 5.65 5.16 -23.78
C LEU A 309 6.36 5.97 -24.89
N LYS A 310 7.19 6.95 -24.54
CA LYS A 310 7.92 7.76 -25.53
C LYS A 310 8.98 6.91 -26.23
N ARG A 311 8.96 6.92 -27.56
CA ARG A 311 10.06 6.40 -28.39
C ARG A 311 11.16 7.47 -28.43
N HIS A 312 12.37 7.12 -28.04
CA HIS A 312 13.55 7.98 -28.17
C HIS A 312 14.22 7.77 -29.52
#